data_AF-A0A3B8L8A5-F1
#
_entry.id   AF-A0A3B8L8A5-F1
#
_cell.length_a   1.000
_cell.length_b   1.000
_cell.length_c   1.000
_cell.angle_alpha   90.00
_cell.angle_beta   90.00
_cell.angle_gamma   90.00
#
_symmetry.space_group_name_H-M   'P 1'
#
loop_
_entity.id
_entity.type
_entity.pdbx_description
1 polymer ?
#
loop_
_entity_poly.entity_id
_entity_poly.type
_entity_poly.pdbx_seq_one_letter_code
_entity_poly.pdbx_strand_id
1 'polypeptide(L)'
;INIGSVMTFQGGVDIPAYAAAKHAIAGMTRSLAGSWAGRGININCICPGYFDTDLPAVLKEDPVRAPQILSRIPMGRWGQPEELAGLAVFLASDA
;
A
#
# COMPACT_ATOMS: atom_id res chain seq x y z
N ILE A 1 -12.61 -1.46 0.40
CA ILE A 1 -11.29 -0.91 -0.01
C ILE A 1 -10.22 -1.86 0.50
N ASN A 2 -9.38 -2.39 -0.38
CA ASN A 2 -8.28 -3.27 -0.01
C ASN A 2 -7.00 -2.48 0.26
N ILE A 3 -6.08 -3.06 1.04
CA ILE A 3 -4.77 -2.46 1.34
C ILE A 3 -3.65 -3.27 0.66
N GLY A 4 -3.12 -2.71 -0.42
CA GLY A 4 -1.95 -3.18 -1.14
C GLY A 4 -0.66 -2.73 -0.46
N SER A 5 0.33 -2.40 -1.28
CA SER A 5 1.64 -1.85 -0.88
C SER A 5 2.32 -1.29 -2.13
N VAL A 6 3.37 -0.48 -1.99
CA VAL A 6 4.32 -0.24 -3.08
C VAL A 6 4.90 -1.56 -3.64
N MET A 7 4.94 -2.63 -2.82
CA MET A 7 5.28 -3.99 -3.25
C MET A 7 4.21 -4.67 -4.12
N THR A 8 3.07 -4.03 -4.37
CA THR A 8 2.14 -4.44 -5.44
C THR A 8 2.74 -4.20 -6.83
N PHE A 9 3.71 -3.30 -6.93
CA PHE A 9 4.37 -2.91 -8.18
C PHE A 9 5.87 -3.28 -8.20
N GLN A 10 6.38 -3.79 -7.08
CA GLN A 10 7.80 -4.09 -6.86
C GLN A 10 7.96 -5.43 -6.14
N GLY A 11 9.03 -6.16 -6.41
CA GLY A 11 9.26 -7.49 -5.80
C GLY A 11 9.74 -7.44 -4.34
N GLY A 12 10.35 -6.34 -3.91
CA GLY A 12 11.04 -6.28 -2.61
C GLY A 12 12.26 -7.21 -2.53
N VAL A 13 12.98 -7.16 -1.41
CA VAL A 13 14.14 -8.03 -1.14
C VAL A 13 13.80 -8.86 0.10
N ASP A 14 14.04 -10.17 0.06
CA ASP A 14 13.81 -11.12 1.17
C ASP A 14 12.37 -11.23 1.67
N ILE A 15 11.38 -10.80 0.88
CA ILE A 15 9.96 -10.82 1.25
C ILE A 15 9.05 -11.47 0.18
N PRO A 16 9.40 -12.63 -0.40
CA PRO A 16 8.69 -13.20 -1.56
C PRO A 16 7.20 -13.50 -1.28
N ALA A 17 6.87 -14.01 -0.09
CA ALA A 17 5.48 -14.29 0.29
C ALA A 17 4.64 -13.01 0.42
N TYR A 18 5.23 -11.95 1.00
CA TYR A 18 4.58 -10.65 1.12
C TYR A 18 4.37 -10.01 -0.26
N ALA A 19 5.39 -10.01 -1.11
CA ALA A 19 5.28 -9.50 -2.47
C ALA A 19 4.21 -10.24 -3.27
N ALA A 20 4.20 -11.58 -3.22
CA ALA A 20 3.17 -12.40 -3.87
C ALA A 20 1.76 -12.02 -3.37
N ALA A 21 1.56 -11.93 -2.06
CA ALA A 21 0.28 -11.54 -1.48
C ALA A 21 -0.15 -10.12 -1.92
N LYS A 22 0.76 -9.15 -1.94
CA LYS A 22 0.45 -7.76 -2.33
C LYS A 22 0.19 -7.60 -3.84
N HIS A 23 0.77 -8.43 -4.69
CA HIS A 23 0.38 -8.52 -6.10
C HIS A 23 -1.01 -9.18 -6.26
N ALA A 24 -1.27 -10.25 -5.50
CA ALA A 24 -2.55 -10.95 -5.53
C ALA A 24 -3.72 -10.02 -5.13
N ILE A 25 -3.54 -9.16 -4.12
CA ILE A 25 -4.54 -8.18 -3.71
C ILE A 25 -4.94 -7.25 -4.87
N ALA A 26 -3.99 -6.81 -5.69
CA ALA A 26 -4.31 -5.95 -6.83
C ALA A 26 -5.05 -6.70 -7.94
N GLY A 27 -4.64 -7.93 -8.25
CA GLY A 27 -5.37 -8.80 -9.18
C GLY A 27 -6.80 -9.07 -8.72
N MET A 28 -6.96 -9.43 -7.45
CA MET A 28 -8.26 -9.67 -6.82
C MET A 28 -9.14 -8.42 -6.84
N THR A 29 -8.59 -7.25 -6.50
CA THR A 29 -9.32 -5.97 -6.55
C THR A 29 -9.89 -5.73 -7.95
N ARG A 30 -9.08 -5.88 -9.01
CA ARG A 30 -9.52 -5.69 -10.40
C ARG A 30 -10.59 -6.70 -10.82
N SER A 31 -10.40 -7.98 -10.48
CA SER A 31 -11.35 -9.04 -10.82
C SER A 31 -12.72 -8.82 -10.15
N LEU A 32 -12.73 -8.49 -8.85
CA LEU A 32 -13.96 -8.24 -8.13
C LEU A 32 -14.64 -6.94 -8.58
N ALA A 33 -13.86 -5.88 -8.87
CA ALA A 33 -14.39 -4.61 -9.35
C ALA A 33 -15.19 -4.81 -10.65
N GLY A 34 -14.63 -5.53 -11.63
CA GLY A 34 -15.35 -5.86 -12.86
C GLY A 34 -16.59 -6.72 -12.62
N SER A 35 -16.50 -7.67 -11.69
CA SER A 35 -17.58 -8.64 -11.43
C SER A 35 -18.76 -8.04 -10.66
N TRP A 36 -18.52 -7.04 -9.80
CA TRP A 36 -19.54 -6.48 -8.89
C TRP A 36 -19.98 -5.07 -9.28
N ALA A 37 -19.40 -4.47 -10.31
CA ALA A 37 -19.82 -3.16 -10.83
C ALA A 37 -21.32 -3.10 -11.17
N GLY A 38 -21.88 -4.15 -11.77
CA GLY A 38 -23.31 -4.23 -12.09
C GLY A 38 -24.24 -4.27 -10.86
N ARG A 39 -23.68 -4.43 -9.65
CA ARG A 39 -24.40 -4.37 -8.37
C ARG A 39 -24.23 -3.01 -7.68
N GLY A 40 -23.59 -2.04 -8.34
CA GLY A 40 -23.26 -0.75 -7.75
C GLY A 40 -22.19 -0.82 -6.65
N ILE A 41 -21.33 -1.85 -6.66
CA ILE A 41 -20.28 -2.02 -5.65
C ILE A 41 -18.92 -1.61 -6.23
N ASN A 42 -18.29 -0.59 -5.63
CA ASN A 42 -16.94 -0.16 -5.98
C ASN A 42 -15.90 -0.90 -5.14
N ILE A 43 -14.84 -1.39 -5.80
CA ILE A 43 -13.76 -2.12 -5.15
C ILE A 43 -12.44 -1.50 -5.59
N ASN A 44 -11.83 -0.78 -4.65
CA ASN A 44 -10.57 -0.06 -4.86
C ASN A 44 -9.47 -0.62 -3.94
N CYS A 45 -8.21 -0.34 -4.30
CA CYS A 45 -7.04 -0.72 -3.53
C CYS A 45 -6.16 0.51 -3.27
N ILE A 46 -5.90 0.81 -2.01
CA ILE A 46 -4.88 1.80 -1.62
C ILE A 46 -3.55 1.05 -1.54
N CYS A 47 -2.50 1.59 -2.16
CA CYS A 47 -1.16 1.00 -2.16
C CYS A 47 -0.17 1.93 -1.45
N PRO A 48 -0.06 1.87 -0.10
CA PRO A 48 0.85 2.73 0.64
C PRO A 48 2.31 2.46 0.27
N GLY A 49 3.10 3.54 0.23
CA GLY A 49 4.56 3.48 0.26
C GLY A 49 5.08 3.11 1.65
N TYR A 50 6.07 3.85 2.14
CA TYR A 50 6.65 3.64 3.45
C TYR A 50 6.06 4.61 4.48
N PHE A 51 5.38 4.06 5.48
CA PHE A 51 4.66 4.82 6.51
C PHE A 51 5.16 4.46 7.91
N ASP A 52 5.13 5.45 8.79
CA ASP A 52 5.50 5.33 10.19
C ASP A 52 4.38 4.63 10.97
N THR A 53 4.53 3.33 11.19
CA THR A 53 3.57 2.47 11.90
C THR A 53 4.34 1.43 12.73
N ASP A 54 3.65 0.62 13.52
CA ASP A 54 4.31 -0.39 14.37
C ASP A 54 4.98 -1.52 13.56
N LEU A 55 4.43 -1.88 12.39
CA LEU A 55 4.95 -2.98 11.57
C LEU A 55 6.34 -2.71 10.97
N PRO A 56 6.66 -1.48 10.51
CA PRO A 56 7.98 -1.11 10.01
C PRO A 56 8.98 -0.67 11.07
N ALA A 57 8.70 -0.73 12.38
CA ALA A 57 9.64 -0.27 13.42
C ALA A 57 11.04 -0.90 13.24
N VAL A 58 11.09 -2.20 12.97
CA VAL A 58 12.33 -2.94 12.65
C VAL A 58 13.05 -2.38 11.42
N LEU A 59 12.29 -1.96 10.40
CA LEU A 59 12.82 -1.43 9.13
C LEU A 59 13.26 0.03 9.23
N LYS A 60 12.61 0.81 10.10
CA LYS A 60 12.91 2.21 10.40
C LYS A 60 14.13 2.33 11.34
N GLU A 61 14.27 1.40 12.28
CA GLU A 61 15.39 1.33 13.21
C GLU A 61 16.63 0.67 12.60
N ASP A 62 16.50 -0.02 11.46
CA ASP A 62 17.63 -0.59 10.73
C ASP A 62 18.56 0.53 10.18
N PRO A 63 19.81 0.62 10.66
CA PRO A 63 20.73 1.70 10.32
C PRO A 63 21.19 1.68 8.85
N VAL A 64 20.96 0.58 8.12
CA VAL A 64 21.33 0.41 6.72
C VAL A 64 20.11 0.54 5.81
N ARG A 65 19.01 -0.16 6.13
CA ARG A 65 17.82 -0.20 5.28
C ARG A 65 17.04 1.11 5.33
N ALA A 66 16.91 1.74 6.50
CA ALA A 66 16.16 2.99 6.62
C ALA A 66 16.76 4.12 5.75
N PRO A 67 18.07 4.42 5.79
CA PRO A 67 18.65 5.43 4.90
C PRO A 67 18.51 5.09 3.41
N GLN A 68 18.66 3.80 3.04
CA GLN A 68 18.48 3.36 1.66
C GLN A 68 17.05 3.59 1.15
N ILE A 69 16.05 3.34 1.99
CA ILE A 69 14.64 3.60 1.66
C ILE A 69 14.39 5.10 1.56
N LEU A 70 14.80 5.87 2.58
CA LEU A 70 14.60 7.32 2.62
C LEU A 70 15.24 8.02 1.41
N SER A 71 16.43 7.59 0.98
CA SER A 71 17.10 8.14 -0.22
C SER A 71 16.31 7.96 -1.52
N ARG A 72 15.36 7.01 -1.56
CA ARG A 72 14.50 6.73 -2.72
C ARG A 72 13.12 7.38 -2.59
N ILE A 73 12.78 7.93 -1.42
CA ILE A 73 11.54 8.66 -1.20
C ILE A 73 11.82 10.13 -1.53
N PRO A 74 11.17 10.73 -2.54
CA PRO A 74 11.46 12.11 -2.94
C PRO A 74 11.28 13.14 -1.82
N MET A 75 10.36 12.90 -0.89
CA MET A 75 10.14 13.77 0.27
C MET A 75 11.15 13.57 1.41
N GLY A 76 12.01 12.56 1.33
CA GLY A 76 13.04 12.26 2.34
C GLY A 76 12.50 11.91 3.73
N ARG A 77 11.21 11.54 3.84
CA ARG A 77 10.56 11.19 5.11
C ARG A 77 9.61 10.01 4.96
N TRP A 78 9.31 9.35 6.08
CA TRP A 78 8.23 8.40 6.20
C TRP A 78 6.88 9.13 6.10
N GLY A 79 5.90 8.49 5.45
CA GLY A 79 4.51 8.94 5.51
C GLY A 79 3.93 8.74 6.91
N GLN A 80 2.93 9.54 7.27
CA GLN A 80 2.17 9.40 8.51
C GLN A 80 0.78 8.80 8.19
N PRO A 81 0.23 7.90 9.01
CA PRO A 81 -1.04 7.23 8.73
C PRO A 81 -2.21 8.19 8.42
N GLU A 82 -2.22 9.36 9.05
CA GLU A 82 -3.24 10.40 8.86
C GLU A 82 -3.27 10.92 7.42
N GLU A 83 -2.14 10.86 6.70
CA GLU A 83 -2.06 11.25 5.28
C GLU A 83 -2.85 10.32 4.36
N LEU A 84 -3.21 9.10 4.81
CA LEU A 84 -4.04 8.17 4.05
C LEU A 84 -5.54 8.34 4.33
N ALA A 85 -5.92 8.99 5.43
CA ALA A 85 -7.31 9.07 5.88
C ALA A 85 -8.21 9.74 4.82
N GLY A 86 -7.75 10.86 4.24
CA GLY A 86 -8.49 11.56 3.19
C GLY A 86 -8.76 10.69 1.95
N LEU A 87 -7.77 9.90 1.53
CA LEU A 87 -7.92 8.98 0.40
C LEU A 87 -8.90 7.84 0.72
N ALA A 88 -8.87 7.30 1.93
CA ALA A 88 -9.80 6.27 2.36
C ALA A 88 -11.24 6.77 2.39
N VAL A 89 -11.46 7.99 2.91
CA VAL A 89 -12.77 8.65 2.90
C VAL A 89 -13.25 8.91 1.49
N PHE A 90 -12.39 9.45 0.62
CA PHE A 90 -12.73 9.68 -0.79
C PHE A 90 -13.20 8.40 -1.49
N LEU A 91 -12.43 7.31 -1.38
CA LEU A 91 -12.77 6.03 -2.00
C LEU A 91 -14.01 5.34 -1.39
N ALA A 92 -14.47 5.79 -0.23
CA ALA A 92 -15.67 5.30 0.44
C ALA A 92 -16.88 6.23 0.28
N SER A 93 -16.69 7.41 -0.33
CA SER A 93 -17.74 8.40 -0.55
C SER A 93 -18.48 8.16 -1.87
N ASP A 94 -19.58 8.89 -2.09
CA ASP A 94 -20.32 8.91 -3.36
C ASP A 94 -19.67 9.81 -4.44
N ALA A 95 -18.51 10.41 -4.14
CA ALA A 95 -17.84 11.40 -4.99
C ALA A 95 -17.23 10.84 -6.28
#